data_AF-A0A7X6UD74-F1
#
_entry.id   AF-A0A7X6UD74-F1
#
_cell.length_a   1.000
_cell.length_b   1.000
_cell.length_c   1.000
_cell.angle_alpha   90.00
_cell.angle_beta   90.00
_cell.angle_gamma   90.00
#
_symmetry.space_group_name_H-M   'P 1'
#
loop_
_entity.id
_entity.type
_entity.pdbx_description
1 polymer ?
#
loop_
_entity_poly.entity_id
_entity_poly.type
_entity_poly.pdbx_seq_one_letter_code
_entity_poly.pdbx_strand_id
1 'polypeptide(L)'
;MSESATVRVAVVGDLHIGAPVKQYDLSENGEDLLSIALRATEQLIESVSAARPDAVLITGDLFDRSDSSERALHLAQHMLDEW
;
A
#
# COMPACT_ATOMS: atom_id res chain seq x y z
N MET A 1 -20.41 -34.97 -6.96
CA MET A 1 -19.13 -34.27 -7.20
C MET A 1 -19.09 -33.14 -6.19
N SER A 2 -18.16 -33.13 -5.22
CA SER A 2 -18.04 -31.98 -4.32
C SER A 2 -17.29 -30.88 -5.05
N GLU A 3 -17.91 -29.70 -5.20
CA GLU A 3 -17.18 -28.51 -5.65
C GLU A 3 -16.14 -28.15 -4.58
N SER A 4 -14.88 -28.08 -4.99
CA SER A 4 -13.82 -27.53 -4.14
C SER A 4 -13.93 -26.01 -4.19
N ALA A 5 -14.39 -25.39 -3.11
CA ALA A 5 -14.30 -23.95 -2.96
C ALA A 5 -12.80 -23.56 -2.88
N THR A 6 -12.38 -22.62 -3.72
CA THR A 6 -11.03 -22.03 -3.65
C THR A 6 -11.16 -20.68 -2.98
N VAL A 7 -10.38 -20.45 -1.92
CA VAL A 7 -10.26 -19.15 -1.24
C VAL A 7 -8.94 -18.51 -1.64
N ARG A 8 -8.99 -17.23 -2.03
CA ARG A 8 -7.83 -16.42 -2.39
C ARG A 8 -7.63 -15.33 -1.35
N VAL A 9 -6.44 -15.29 -0.78
CA VAL A 9 -6.04 -14.26 0.18
C VAL A 9 -4.91 -13.45 -0.42
N ALA A 10 -5.08 -12.13 -0.48
CA ALA A 10 -3.99 -11.22 -0.79
C ALA A 10 -3.22 -10.93 0.51
N VAL A 11 -1.90 -11.08 0.49
CA VAL A 11 -1.04 -10.80 1.65
C VAL A 11 -0.19 -9.59 1.31
N VAL A 12 -0.29 -8.57 2.16
CA VAL A 12 0.35 -7.27 1.97
C VAL A 12 1.06 -6.89 3.28
N GLY A 13 2.26 -6.32 3.22
CA GLY A 13 3.00 -5.91 4.40
C GLY A 13 4.10 -4.92 4.06
N ASP A 14 4.72 -4.36 5.11
CA ASP A 14 5.88 -3.46 5.02
C ASP A 14 5.65 -2.28 4.06
N LEU A 15 4.46 -1.67 4.14
CA LEU A 15 4.07 -0.58 3.25
C LEU A 15 4.76 0.74 3.62
N HIS A 16 5.03 0.95 4.92
CA HIS A 16 5.66 2.15 5.45
C HIS A 16 5.06 3.45 4.84
N ILE A 17 3.72 3.54 4.76
CA ILE A 17 3.05 4.65 4.08
C ILE A 17 3.47 5.97 4.74
N GLY A 18 3.93 6.91 3.92
CA GLY A 18 4.39 8.22 4.38
C GLY A 18 5.78 8.25 5.00
N ALA A 19 6.57 7.17 4.91
CA ALA A 19 7.96 7.17 5.34
C ALA A 19 8.77 8.25 4.60
N PRO A 20 9.57 9.06 5.32
CA PRO A 20 10.53 9.92 4.67
C PRO A 20 11.64 9.06 4.06
N VAL A 21 11.82 9.15 2.74
CA VAL A 21 12.92 8.46 2.05
C VAL A 21 14.23 9.19 2.37
N LYS A 22 14.95 8.70 3.37
CA LYS A 22 16.23 9.26 3.80
C LYS A 22 17.38 8.72 2.94
N GLN A 23 18.45 9.50 2.80
CA GLN A 23 19.75 9.12 2.19
C GLN A 23 19.86 9.11 0.67
N TYR A 24 18.82 9.46 -0.08
CA TYR A 24 18.94 9.68 -1.51
C TYR A 24 18.97 11.18 -1.80
N ASP A 25 20.02 11.63 -2.48
CA ASP A 25 20.00 12.91 -3.18
C ASP A 25 18.80 12.87 -4.13
N LEU A 26 17.82 13.75 -3.90
CA LEU A 26 16.66 13.90 -4.75
C LEU A 26 17.18 14.09 -6.18
N SER A 27 16.96 13.07 -7.02
CA SER A 27 17.66 12.90 -8.30
C SER A 27 17.48 14.08 -9.26
N GLU A 28 18.39 14.16 -10.23
CA GLU A 28 18.49 15.06 -11.39
C GLU A 28 17.17 15.30 -12.20
N ASN A 29 16.06 14.64 -11.86
CA ASN A 29 14.75 14.70 -12.53
C ASN A 29 13.62 15.36 -11.72
N GLY A 30 13.84 15.78 -10.48
CA GLY A 30 12.91 16.65 -9.73
C GLY A 30 11.62 16.00 -9.16
N GLU A 31 11.36 14.70 -9.36
CA GLU A 31 10.31 14.00 -8.63
C GLU A 31 10.79 13.60 -7.22
N ASP A 32 10.03 13.99 -6.21
CA ASP A 32 10.25 13.62 -4.81
C ASP A 32 10.02 12.11 -4.61
N LEU A 33 10.95 11.43 -3.96
CA LEU A 33 10.89 9.99 -3.67
C LEU A 33 9.65 9.59 -2.87
N LEU A 34 9.13 10.50 -2.04
CA LEU A 34 7.85 10.32 -1.38
C LEU A 34 6.71 10.16 -2.40
N SER A 35 6.71 10.94 -3.48
CA SER A 35 5.68 10.84 -4.52
C SER A 35 5.74 9.51 -5.27
N ILE A 36 6.95 8.98 -5.50
CA ILE A 36 7.14 7.66 -6.10
C ILE A 36 6.59 6.56 -5.18
N ALA A 37 6.89 6.62 -3.88
CA ALA A 37 6.40 5.65 -2.89
C ALA A 37 4.87 5.67 -2.76
N LEU A 38 4.26 6.86 -2.77
CA LEU A 38 2.80 7.01 -2.76
C LEU A 38 2.17 6.43 -4.03
N ARG A 39 2.74 6.71 -5.21
CA ARG A 39 2.25 6.14 -6.48
C ARG A 39 2.37 4.61 -6.52
N ALA A 40 3.44 4.05 -5.97
CA ALA A 40 3.61 2.60 -5.88
C ALA A 40 2.52 1.98 -4.97
N THR A 41 2.16 2.66 -3.88
CA THR A 41 1.07 2.23 -3.00
C THR A 41 -0.27 2.31 -3.71
N GLU A 42 -0.55 3.37 -4.46
CA GLU A 42 -1.77 3.48 -5.29
C GLU A 42 -1.88 2.33 -6.31
N GLN A 43 -0.79 1.99 -7.00
CA GLN A 43 -0.76 0.86 -7.95
C GLN A 43 -0.98 -0.51 -7.27
N LEU A 44 -0.50 -0.66 -6.03
CA LEU A 44 -0.76 -1.86 -5.23
C LEU A 44 -2.25 -1.98 -4.90
N ILE A 45 -2.89 -0.87 -4.49
CA ILE A 45 -4.34 -0.79 -4.23
C ILE A 45 -5.11 -1.28 -5.44
N GLU A 46 -4.85 -0.69 -6.61
CA GLU A 46 -5.51 -1.07 -7.88
C GLU A 46 -5.31 -2.55 -8.22
N SER A 47 -4.09 -3.07 -8.03
CA SER A 47 -3.75 -4.46 -8.37
C SER A 47 -4.46 -5.47 -7.48
N VAL A 48 -4.53 -5.21 -6.16
CA VAL A 48 -5.23 -6.07 -5.20
C VAL A 48 -6.73 -6.02 -5.44
N SER A 49 -7.32 -4.83 -5.65
CA SER A 49 -8.74 -4.68 -5.96
C SER A 49 -9.11 -5.41 -7.26
N ALA A 50 -8.30 -5.29 -8.31
CA ALA A 50 -8.52 -5.99 -9.58
C ALA A 50 -8.44 -7.52 -9.45
N ALA A 51 -7.61 -8.03 -8.55
CA ALA A 51 -7.49 -9.46 -8.28
C ALA A 51 -8.72 -10.05 -7.57
N ARG A 52 -9.55 -9.20 -6.93
CA ARG A 52 -10.75 -9.57 -6.16
C ARG A 52 -10.50 -10.77 -5.23
N PRO A 53 -9.55 -10.67 -4.28
CA PRO A 53 -9.35 -11.71 -3.27
C PRO A 53 -10.58 -11.81 -2.36
N ASP A 54 -10.75 -12.94 -1.70
CA ASP A 54 -11.81 -13.14 -0.70
C ASP A 54 -11.46 -12.45 0.64
N ALA A 55 -10.16 -12.20 0.87
CA ALA A 55 -9.66 -11.46 2.02
C ALA A 55 -8.31 -10.81 1.71
N VAL A 56 -8.04 -9.68 2.36
CA VAL A 56 -6.72 -9.05 2.40
C VAL A 56 -6.15 -9.15 3.80
N LEU A 57 -4.94 -9.67 3.93
CA LEU A 57 -4.19 -9.76 5.18
C LEU A 57 -3.05 -8.75 5.17
N ILE A 58 -3.12 -7.76 6.07
CA ILE A 58 -2.05 -6.77 6.29
C ILE A 58 -1.13 -7.29 7.40
N THR A 59 0.12 -7.62 7.09
CA THR A 59 1.03 -8.36 8.01
C THR A 59 1.95 -7.48 8.86
N GLY A 60 1.83 -6.15 8.79
CA GLY A 60 2.62 -5.23 9.61
C GLY A 60 3.03 -3.97 8.86
N ASP A 61 3.57 -3.01 9.62
CA ASP A 61 4.24 -1.80 9.14
C ASP A 61 3.46 -1.04 8.05
N LEU A 62 2.16 -0.84 8.30
CA LEU A 62 1.30 0.00 7.46
C LEU A 62 1.82 1.45 7.42
N PHE A 63 2.35 1.93 8.54
CA PHE A 63 2.93 3.27 8.69
C PHE A 63 4.34 3.16 9.25
N ASP A 64 5.23 4.09 8.84
CA ASP A 64 6.60 4.18 9.37
C ASP A 64 6.65 4.76 10.78
N ARG A 65 5.70 5.64 11.12
CA ARG A 65 5.64 6.35 12.39
C ARG A 65 4.23 6.46 12.91
N SER A 66 4.12 6.60 14.23
CA SER A 66 2.86 6.88 14.91
C SER A 66 2.25 8.24 14.53
N ASP A 67 3.05 9.19 14.01
CA ASP A 67 2.65 10.54 13.59
C ASP A 67 2.66 10.70 12.06
N SER A 68 1.89 9.86 11.36
CA SER A 68 1.80 9.90 9.89
C SER A 68 1.16 11.19 9.38
N SER A 69 1.60 11.65 8.20
CA SER A 69 1.03 12.86 7.57
C SER A 69 -0.43 12.68 7.16
N GLU A 70 -1.20 13.77 7.06
CA GLU A 70 -2.61 13.72 6.60
C GLU A 70 -2.76 13.02 5.25
N ARG A 71 -1.78 13.18 4.36
CA ARG A 71 -1.75 12.51 3.05
C ARG A 71 -1.57 11.00 3.18
N ALA A 72 -0.68 10.55 4.07
CA ALA A 72 -0.50 9.13 4.36
C ALA A 72 -1.75 8.50 4.97
N LEU A 73 -2.43 9.22 5.87
CA LEU A 73 -3.70 8.80 6.45
C LEU A 73 -4.82 8.71 5.39
N HIS A 74 -4.93 9.69 4.49
CA HIS A 74 -5.89 9.64 3.39
C HIS A 74 -5.66 8.45 2.45
N LEU A 75 -4.40 8.14 2.15
CA LEU A 75 -4.07 7.00 1.28
C LEU A 75 -4.40 5.67 1.97
N ALA A 76 -4.10 5.54 3.26
CA ALA A 76 -4.49 4.35 4.02
C ALA A 76 -6.01 4.21 4.14
N GLN A 77 -6.75 5.31 4.33
CA GLN A 77 -8.22 5.29 4.31
C GLN A 77 -8.74 4.83 2.94
N HIS A 78 -8.21 5.39 1.85
CA HIS A 78 -8.59 5.00 0.49
C HIS A 78 -8.32 3.50 0.24
N MET A 79 -7.17 2.98 0.67
CA MET A 79 -6.86 1.54 0.61
C MET A 79 -7.90 0.70 1.34
N LEU A 80 -8.35 1.13 2.53
CA LEU A 80 -9.36 0.41 3.31
C LEU A 80 -10.77 0.51 2.73
N ASP A 81 -11.07 1.56 1.96
CA ASP A 81 -12.36 1.73 1.30
C ASP A 81 -12.46 0.91 0.00
N GLU A 82 -11.33 0.62 -0.65
CA GLU A 82 -11.25 -0.13 -1.91
C GLU A 82 -11.11 -1.66 -1.75
N TRP A 83 -10.75 -2.14 -0.55
CA TRP A 83 -10.44 -3.56 -0.26
C TRP A 83 -11.45 -4.24 0.66
#